data_AF-A0A1Q2CYZ9-F1
#
_entry.id   AF-A0A1Q2CYZ9-F1
#
_cell.length_a   1.000
_cell.length_b   1.000
_cell.length_c   1.000
_cell.angle_alpha   90.00
_cell.angle_beta   90.00
_cell.angle_gamma   90.00
#
_symmetry.space_group_name_H-M   'P 1'
#
loop_
_entity.id
_entity.type
_entity.pdbx_description
1 polymer ?
#
loop_
_entity_poly.entity_id
_entity_poly.type
_entity_poly.pdbx_seq_one_letter_code
_entity_poly.pdbx_strand_id
1 'polypeptide(L)'
;MQNPDRFVSRRADWQVVTEAQPPGDQWDDIDMVWTVCAYAKSNAVILVKDGVTWDIGAGQQNRRDSGRLAGEKAAGRAAGGVYAGDAFFPFSDGLDGVISAGATTVIQPGGSTGDQKVIDRTDEAGPAMIFTGERHIRH
;
A
#
# COMPACT_ATOMS: atom_id res chain seq x y z
N MET A 1 -22.72 9.40 15.67
CA MET A 1 -22.35 10.31 14.56
C MET A 1 -20.84 10.45 14.60
N GLN A 2 -20.16 10.33 13.46
CA GLN A 2 -18.69 10.39 13.36
C GLN A 2 -18.26 11.61 12.55
N ASN A 3 -17.07 12.14 12.81
CA ASN A 3 -16.47 13.19 11.97
C ASN A 3 -16.09 12.60 10.60
N PRO A 4 -16.11 13.41 9.52
CA PRO A 4 -15.55 12.98 8.24
C PRO A 4 -14.07 12.63 8.38
N ASP A 5 -13.65 11.57 7.68
CA ASP A 5 -12.25 11.18 7.59
C ASP A 5 -11.41 12.30 6.92
N ARG A 6 -10.16 12.46 7.35
CA ARG A 6 -9.23 13.50 6.90
C ARG A 6 -7.81 12.95 6.89
N PHE A 7 -7.04 13.35 5.90
CA PHE A 7 -5.58 13.18 5.92
C PHE A 7 -4.99 14.16 6.94
N VAL A 8 -4.38 13.62 7.98
CA VAL A 8 -3.71 14.37 9.05
C VAL A 8 -2.20 14.27 8.89
N SER A 9 -1.69 13.10 8.49
CA SER A 9 -0.29 12.90 8.14
C SER A 9 0.03 13.61 6.82
N ARG A 10 1.19 14.25 6.76
CA ARG A 10 1.75 14.78 5.51
C ARG A 10 2.90 13.91 5.11
N ARG A 11 3.30 14.00 3.84
CA ARG A 11 4.48 13.32 3.31
C ARG A 11 5.75 13.51 4.14
N ALA A 12 5.94 14.69 4.74
CA ALA A 12 7.09 14.96 5.62
C ALA A 12 7.06 14.19 6.95
N ASP A 13 5.89 13.69 7.34
CA ASP A 13 5.68 12.91 8.56
C ASP A 13 5.81 11.38 8.30
N TRP A 14 5.86 10.97 7.03
CA TRP A 14 5.97 9.56 6.64
C TRP A 14 7.40 9.02 6.80
N GLN A 15 7.51 7.73 7.09
CA GLN A 15 8.78 7.06 7.36
C GLN A 15 9.04 5.94 6.34
N VAL A 16 10.19 5.99 5.67
CA VAL A 16 10.69 4.82 4.93
C VAL A 16 11.29 3.86 5.97
N VAL A 17 10.72 2.66 6.09
CA VAL A 17 11.05 1.70 7.15
C VAL A 17 11.90 0.51 6.68
N THR A 18 12.08 0.38 5.37
CA THR A 18 12.96 -0.60 4.69
C THR A 18 14.33 -0.01 4.36
N GLU A 19 15.28 -0.86 4.00
CA GLU A 19 16.58 -0.45 3.45
C GLU A 19 16.44 0.24 2.09
N ALA A 20 15.60 -0.33 1.22
CA ALA A 20 15.30 0.25 -0.09
C ALA A 20 14.57 1.60 0.04
N GLN A 21 14.99 2.56 -0.78
CA GLN A 21 14.37 3.88 -0.86
C GLN A 21 13.40 3.95 -2.04
N PRO A 22 12.27 4.67 -1.92
CA PRO A 22 11.37 4.88 -3.04
C PRO A 22 12.11 5.56 -4.20
N PRO A 23 11.94 5.08 -5.45
CA PRO A 23 12.44 5.78 -6.62
C PRO A 23 11.98 7.25 -6.65
N GLY A 24 12.87 8.16 -7.03
CA GLY A 24 12.61 9.60 -6.95
C GLY A 24 11.45 10.10 -7.82
N ASP A 25 11.11 9.37 -8.87
CA ASP A 25 10.00 9.61 -9.78
C ASP A 25 8.65 9.05 -9.28
N GLN A 26 8.64 8.23 -8.22
CA GLN A 26 7.42 7.59 -7.72
C GLN A 26 6.65 8.39 -6.69
N TRP A 27 7.16 9.53 -6.26
CA TRP A 27 6.55 10.28 -5.17
C TRP A 27 5.15 10.82 -5.49
N ASP A 28 4.90 11.23 -6.73
CA ASP A 28 3.56 11.64 -7.16
C ASP A 28 2.60 10.44 -7.17
N ASP A 29 3.08 9.26 -7.57
CA ASP A 29 2.33 8.02 -7.51
C ASP A 29 2.07 7.56 -6.06
N ILE A 30 2.99 7.79 -5.13
CA ILE A 30 2.83 7.53 -3.69
C ILE A 30 1.70 8.39 -3.12
N ASP A 31 1.72 9.69 -3.39
CA ASP A 31 0.68 10.62 -2.94
C ASP A 31 -0.68 10.25 -3.55
N MET A 32 -0.71 9.89 -4.84
CA MET A 32 -1.91 9.47 -5.54
C MET A 32 -2.47 8.16 -4.99
N VAL A 33 -1.65 7.12 -4.83
CA VAL A 33 -2.11 5.80 -4.38
C VAL A 33 -2.64 5.85 -2.95
N TRP A 34 -1.99 6.63 -2.06
CA TRP A 34 -2.45 6.84 -0.69
C TRP A 34 -3.80 7.54 -0.66
N THR A 35 -3.95 8.58 -1.47
CA THR A 35 -5.21 9.32 -1.61
C THR A 35 -6.33 8.41 -2.08
N VAL A 36 -6.12 7.66 -3.18
CA VAL A 36 -7.13 6.74 -3.72
C VAL A 36 -7.51 5.66 -2.71
N CYS A 37 -6.52 5.12 -1.99
CA CYS A 37 -6.74 4.06 -0.99
C CYS A 37 -7.73 4.49 0.10
N ALA A 38 -7.63 5.73 0.59
CA ALA A 38 -8.52 6.25 1.62
C ALA A 38 -10.01 6.34 1.21
N TYR A 39 -10.29 6.40 -0.09
CA TYR A 39 -11.65 6.45 -0.61
C TYR A 39 -12.20 5.08 -1.04
N ALA A 40 -11.34 4.05 -1.12
CA ALA A 40 -11.76 2.68 -1.43
C ALA A 40 -12.44 2.00 -0.23
N LYS A 41 -13.26 0.99 -0.49
CA LYS A 41 -13.91 0.19 0.57
C LYS A 41 -12.94 -0.85 1.14
N SER A 42 -12.85 -0.92 2.47
CA SER A 42 -11.95 -1.82 3.18
C SER A 42 -12.36 -3.29 3.05
N ASN A 43 -11.42 -4.24 3.06
CA ASN A 43 -9.96 -4.04 3.04
C ASN A 43 -9.48 -3.68 1.63
N ALA A 44 -8.70 -2.61 1.48
CA ALA A 44 -8.28 -2.11 0.17
C ALA A 44 -6.78 -2.29 -0.08
N VAL A 45 -6.44 -2.65 -1.33
CA VAL A 45 -5.11 -2.59 -1.92
C VAL A 45 -5.22 -1.94 -3.31
N ILE A 46 -4.50 -0.84 -3.51
CA ILE A 46 -4.55 -0.02 -4.72
C ILE A 46 -3.21 -0.07 -5.44
N LEU A 47 -3.24 -0.13 -6.77
CA LEU A 47 -2.03 -0.13 -7.60
C LEU A 47 -2.01 1.11 -8.50
N VAL A 48 -0.95 1.89 -8.40
CA VAL A 48 -0.71 3.06 -9.26
C VAL A 48 0.65 2.95 -9.92
N LYS A 49 0.72 3.38 -11.18
CA LYS A 49 1.98 3.56 -11.90
C LYS A 49 1.81 4.62 -12.99
N ASP A 50 2.77 5.53 -13.10
CA ASP A 50 2.83 6.58 -14.12
C ASP A 50 1.57 7.46 -14.10
N GLY A 51 1.06 7.80 -12.91
CA GLY A 51 -0.14 8.61 -12.70
C GLY A 51 -1.46 7.89 -13.01
N VAL A 52 -1.45 6.56 -13.18
CA VAL A 52 -2.63 5.75 -13.51
C VAL A 52 -2.93 4.75 -12.41
N THR A 53 -4.15 4.75 -11.88
CA THR A 53 -4.67 3.64 -11.05
C THR A 53 -5.00 2.45 -11.93
N TRP A 54 -4.14 1.43 -11.92
CA TRP A 54 -4.28 0.26 -12.78
C TRP A 54 -5.28 -0.77 -12.26
N ASP A 55 -5.36 -0.93 -10.93
CA ASP A 55 -6.39 -1.75 -10.31
C ASP A 55 -6.66 -1.36 -8.85
N ILE A 56 -7.82 -1.81 -8.36
CA ILE A 56 -8.36 -1.60 -7.02
C ILE A 56 -8.90 -2.93 -6.52
N GLY A 57 -8.16 -3.57 -5.63
CA GLY A 57 -8.67 -4.67 -4.82
C GLY A 57 -9.34 -4.11 -3.58
N ALA A 58 -10.67 -4.21 -3.47
CA ALA A 58 -11.42 -3.60 -2.38
C ALA A 58 -12.55 -4.51 -1.88
N GLY A 59 -13.02 -4.23 -0.65
CA GLY A 59 -14.19 -4.89 -0.07
C GLY A 59 -14.00 -6.35 0.34
N GLN A 60 -12.76 -6.85 0.38
CA GLN A 60 -12.48 -8.23 0.77
C GLN A 60 -12.42 -8.39 2.29
N GLN A 61 -12.78 -9.58 2.77
CA GLN A 61 -12.71 -9.95 4.19
C GLN A 61 -11.27 -9.96 4.71
N ASN A 62 -10.27 -10.16 3.83
CA ASN A 62 -8.85 -10.10 4.17
C ASN A 62 -8.06 -9.30 3.10
N ARG A 63 -6.99 -8.63 3.52
CA ARG A 63 -6.19 -7.75 2.63
C ARG A 63 -5.33 -8.52 1.63
N ARG A 64 -4.97 -9.77 1.95
CA ARG A 64 -4.22 -10.66 1.04
C ARG A 64 -4.99 -10.89 -0.25
N ASP A 65 -6.29 -11.15 -0.17
CA ASP A 65 -7.15 -11.31 -1.35
C ASP A 65 -7.31 -10.00 -2.12
N SER A 66 -7.41 -8.85 -1.43
CA SER A 66 -7.40 -7.55 -2.11
C SER A 66 -6.14 -7.36 -2.95
N GLY A 67 -4.95 -7.61 -2.36
CA GLY A 67 -3.68 -7.50 -3.08
C GLY A 67 -3.55 -8.48 -4.25
N ARG A 68 -3.96 -9.74 -4.04
CA ARG A 68 -3.95 -10.76 -5.09
C ARG A 68 -4.87 -10.38 -6.26
N LEU A 69 -6.13 -10.03 -5.99
CA LEU A 69 -7.10 -9.63 -7.02
C LEU A 69 -6.65 -8.39 -7.79
N ALA A 70 -6.07 -7.41 -7.08
CA ALA A 70 -5.54 -6.20 -7.70
C ALA A 70 -4.39 -6.53 -8.66
N GLY A 71 -3.44 -7.34 -8.21
CA GLY A 71 -2.30 -7.78 -9.03
C GLY A 71 -2.73 -8.57 -10.27
N GLU A 72 -3.64 -9.54 -10.09
CA GLU A 72 -4.17 -10.36 -11.18
C GLU A 72 -4.85 -9.51 -12.27
N LYS A 73 -5.70 -8.56 -11.88
CA LYS A 73 -6.42 -7.69 -12.83
C LYS A 73 -5.54 -6.63 -13.47
N ALA A 74 -4.55 -6.11 -12.75
CA ALA A 74 -3.55 -5.22 -13.34
C ALA A 74 -2.77 -5.92 -14.46
N ALA A 75 -2.67 -7.26 -14.45
CA ALA A 75 -2.09 -8.05 -15.53
C ALA A 75 -0.69 -7.54 -15.96
N GLY A 76 0.14 -7.23 -14.96
CA GLY A 76 1.51 -6.73 -15.16
C GLY A 76 1.62 -5.24 -15.54
N ARG A 77 0.52 -4.53 -15.81
CA ARG A 77 0.54 -3.12 -16.20
C ARG A 77 1.04 -2.19 -15.09
N ALA A 78 0.88 -2.60 -13.84
CA ALA A 78 1.37 -1.91 -12.65
C ALA A 78 2.74 -2.41 -12.15
N ALA A 79 3.44 -3.27 -12.89
CA ALA A 79 4.78 -3.72 -12.52
C ALA A 79 5.76 -2.55 -12.57
N GLY A 80 6.56 -2.38 -11.52
CA GLY A 80 7.38 -1.19 -11.29
C GLY A 80 6.62 -0.02 -10.68
N GLY A 81 5.43 -0.24 -10.13
CA GLY A 81 4.55 0.80 -9.56
C GLY A 81 4.51 0.84 -8.04
N VAL A 82 3.61 1.68 -7.53
CA VAL A 82 3.36 1.94 -6.11
C VAL A 82 2.05 1.30 -5.65
N TYR A 83 2.09 0.72 -4.46
CA TYR A 83 1.01 -0.08 -3.90
C TYR A 83 0.62 0.50 -2.54
N ALA A 84 -0.68 0.67 -2.26
CA ALA A 84 -1.16 1.14 -0.95
C ALA A 84 -2.10 0.17 -0.27
N GLY A 85 -1.97 0.02 1.06
CA GLY A 85 -2.96 -0.64 1.92
C GLY A 85 -3.64 0.34 2.88
N ASP A 86 -4.96 0.30 2.98
CA ASP A 86 -5.78 1.22 3.79
C ASP A 86 -5.57 1.08 5.31
N ALA A 87 -5.11 -0.09 5.73
CA ALA A 87 -4.69 -0.42 7.08
C ALA A 87 -3.42 -1.29 7.03
N PHE A 88 -2.78 -1.47 8.18
CA PHE A 88 -1.54 -2.23 8.26
C PHE A 88 -1.70 -3.69 7.80
N PHE A 89 -0.64 -4.30 7.28
CA PHE A 89 -0.60 -5.75 7.04
C PHE A 89 -0.35 -6.48 8.37
N PRO A 90 -1.27 -7.35 8.85
CA PRO A 90 -1.08 -8.06 10.13
C PRO A 90 -0.02 -9.16 10.06
N PHE A 91 0.24 -9.66 8.85
CA PHE A 91 1.14 -10.78 8.56
C PHE A 91 1.91 -10.49 7.26
N SER A 92 3.11 -11.06 7.13
CA SER A 92 4.01 -10.84 5.99
C SER A 92 3.46 -11.39 4.67
N ASP A 93 2.62 -12.43 4.70
CA ASP A 93 1.99 -13.03 3.51
C ASP A 93 0.99 -12.10 2.82
N GLY A 94 0.50 -11.07 3.54
CA GLY A 94 -0.36 -10.03 2.98
C GLY A 94 0.29 -9.24 1.85
N LEU A 95 1.63 -9.23 1.79
CA LEU A 95 2.40 -8.55 0.75
C LEU A 95 2.69 -9.41 -0.49
N ASP A 96 2.53 -10.73 -0.42
CA ASP A 96 2.99 -11.60 -1.50
C ASP A 96 2.30 -11.28 -2.84
N GLY A 97 1.03 -10.89 -2.80
CA GLY A 97 0.29 -10.45 -4.00
C GLY A 97 0.86 -9.19 -4.63
N VAL A 98 1.28 -8.21 -3.82
CA VAL A 98 1.83 -6.94 -4.32
C VAL A 98 3.28 -7.10 -4.79
N ILE A 99 4.07 -7.89 -4.07
CA ILE A 99 5.44 -8.24 -4.46
C ILE A 99 5.42 -9.01 -5.79
N SER A 100 4.55 -10.01 -5.93
CA SER A 100 4.44 -10.80 -7.16
C SER A 100 3.95 -9.97 -8.36
N ALA A 101 3.21 -8.89 -8.10
CA ALA A 101 2.77 -7.95 -9.13
C ALA A 101 3.87 -6.95 -9.56
N GLY A 102 5.05 -7.01 -8.92
CA GLY A 102 6.20 -6.19 -9.26
C GLY A 102 6.20 -4.81 -8.59
N ALA A 103 5.67 -4.70 -7.37
CA ALA A 103 5.78 -3.46 -6.59
C ALA A 103 7.24 -3.02 -6.41
N THR A 104 7.50 -1.72 -6.55
CA THR A 104 8.79 -1.10 -6.16
C THR A 104 8.67 -0.30 -4.89
N THR A 105 7.45 0.18 -4.58
CA THR A 105 7.15 0.89 -3.34
C THR A 105 5.79 0.43 -2.78
N VAL A 106 5.73 0.21 -1.47
CA VAL A 106 4.51 -0.09 -0.72
C VAL A 106 4.29 1.00 0.35
N ILE A 107 3.10 1.57 0.44
CA ILE A 107 2.72 2.51 1.50
C ILE A 107 1.58 1.95 2.35
N GLN A 108 1.72 2.05 3.66
CA GLN A 108 0.72 1.59 4.62
C GLN A 108 0.80 2.40 5.93
N PRO A 109 -0.12 2.21 6.88
CA PRO A 109 -0.10 2.96 8.14
C PRO A 109 0.99 2.54 9.12
N GLY A 110 1.34 1.24 9.14
CA GLY A 110 2.09 0.63 10.24
C GLY A 110 1.26 0.55 11.54
N GLY A 111 1.91 0.14 12.63
CA GLY A 111 1.33 -0.04 13.95
C GLY A 111 0.85 -1.46 14.27
N SER A 112 1.27 -2.47 13.51
CA SER A 112 1.01 -3.88 13.82
C SER A 112 2.03 -4.41 14.82
N THR A 113 1.63 -5.32 15.71
CA THR A 113 2.60 -6.13 16.49
C THR A 113 3.48 -7.00 15.59
N GLY A 114 3.06 -7.20 14.33
CA GLY A 114 3.79 -7.95 13.31
C GLY A 114 4.63 -7.10 12.35
N ASP A 115 4.72 -5.77 12.54
CA ASP A 115 5.36 -4.86 11.57
C ASP A 115 6.79 -5.28 11.21
N GLN A 116 7.61 -5.69 12.18
CA GLN A 116 9.00 -6.09 11.90
C GLN A 116 9.05 -7.23 10.87
N LYS A 117 8.19 -8.24 10.98
CA LYS A 117 8.16 -9.36 10.02
C LYS A 117 7.70 -8.92 8.63
N VAL A 118 6.86 -7.89 8.56
CA VAL A 118 6.36 -7.31 7.31
C VAL A 118 7.47 -6.48 6.65
N ILE A 119 8.23 -5.72 7.45
CA ILE A 119 9.42 -4.97 7.01
C ILE A 119 10.49 -5.94 6.49
N ASP A 120 10.89 -6.93 7.29
CA ASP A 120 11.91 -7.92 6.92
C ASP A 120 11.56 -8.62 5.60
N ARG A 121 10.29 -9.02 5.44
CA ARG A 121 9.80 -9.64 4.19
C ARG A 121 9.87 -8.69 2.99
N THR A 122 9.67 -7.40 3.23
CA THR A 122 9.74 -6.38 2.17
C THR A 122 11.18 -6.12 1.77
N ASP A 123 12.10 -6.02 2.74
CA ASP A 123 13.53 -5.92 2.49
C ASP A 123 14.06 -7.12 1.70
N GLU A 124 13.67 -8.35 2.09
CA GLU A 124 14.00 -9.57 1.35
C GLU A 124 13.50 -9.55 -0.11
N ALA A 125 12.36 -8.88 -0.36
CA ALA A 125 11.76 -8.80 -1.67
C ALA A 125 12.33 -7.64 -2.52
N GLY A 126 12.86 -6.58 -1.88
CA GLY A 126 13.45 -5.41 -2.53
C GLY A 126 12.61 -4.12 -2.67
N PRO A 127 11.27 -4.09 -2.49
CA PRO A 127 10.54 -2.82 -2.52
C PRO A 127 10.89 -1.90 -1.35
N ALA A 128 10.69 -0.59 -1.54
CA ALA A 128 10.63 0.34 -0.43
C ALA A 128 9.28 0.21 0.31
N MET A 129 9.28 0.40 1.63
CA MET A 129 8.07 0.49 2.45
C MET A 129 7.98 1.81 3.18
N ILE A 130 6.81 2.44 3.11
CA ILE A 130 6.50 3.71 3.76
C ILE A 130 5.41 3.49 4.82
N PHE A 131 5.65 3.98 6.04
CA PHE A 131 4.66 4.08 7.11
C PHE A 131 4.12 5.51 7.22
N THR A 132 2.79 5.67 7.16
CA THR A 132 2.10 6.97 7.27
C THR A 132 1.68 7.32 8.69
N GLY A 133 1.49 6.33 9.57
CA GLY A 133 0.99 6.51 10.93
C GLY A 133 -0.52 6.77 11.03
N GLU A 134 -1.26 6.78 9.91
CA GLU A 134 -2.72 6.99 9.91
C GLU A 134 -3.44 5.96 9.04
N ARG A 135 -4.65 5.55 9.42
CA ARG A 135 -5.45 4.53 8.70
C ARG A 135 -6.70 5.17 8.10
N HIS A 136 -7.12 4.68 6.95
CA HIS A 136 -8.34 5.14 6.28
C HIS A 136 -9.31 3.98 6.04
N ILE A 137 -9.93 3.49 7.12
CA ILE A 137 -10.89 2.39 7.05
C ILE A 137 -12.26 2.92 6.59
N ARG A 138 -12.86 2.25 5.61
CA ARG A 138 -14.14 2.65 5.03
C ARG A 138 -15.04 1.44 4.78
N HIS A 139 -16.23 1.44 5.40
CA HIS A 139 -17.30 0.45 5.20
C HIS A 139 -18.44 1.03 4.39
#